data_AF-A0A8S9IA94-F1
#
_entry.id   AF-A0A8S9IA94-F1
#
_cell.length_a   1.000
_cell.length_b   1.000
_cell.length_c   1.000
_cell.angle_alpha   90.00
_cell.angle_beta   90.00
_cell.angle_gamma   90.00
#
_symmetry.space_group_name_H-M   'P 1'
#
loop_
_entity.id
_entity.type
_entity.pdbx_description
1 polymer ?
#
loop_
_entity_poly.entity_id
_entity_poly.type
_entity_poly.pdbx_seq_one_letter_code
_entity_poly.pdbx_strand_id
1 'polypeptide(L)'
;VGDAALQRRTGVWWDLNTCPVPDGFDPRRVRGCIESAVHKQMGHRSKVVIYAMGNLEYISSDLLEEIAYSGIVLVHAPCGIKILSSLE
;
A
#
# COMPACT_ATOMS: atom_id res chain seq x y z
N VAL A 1 -18.78 -29.90 -11.11
CA VAL A 1 -18.69 -29.01 -9.92
C VAL A 1 -17.30 -28.40 -9.98
N GLY A 2 -17.21 -27.17 -10.45
CA GLY A 2 -15.93 -26.55 -10.78
C GLY A 2 -15.13 -26.22 -9.53
N ASP A 3 -13.85 -26.55 -9.53
CA ASP A 3 -12.90 -26.02 -8.57
C ASP A 3 -12.98 -24.50 -8.59
N ALA A 4 -13.70 -23.92 -7.63
CA ALA A 4 -13.50 -22.54 -7.23
C ALA A 4 -12.08 -22.48 -6.66
N ALA A 5 -11.10 -22.36 -7.56
CA ALA A 5 -9.70 -22.27 -7.22
C ALA A 5 -9.58 -21.25 -6.09
N LEU A 6 -9.11 -21.70 -4.92
CA LEU A 6 -8.98 -20.87 -3.73
C LEU A 6 -8.12 -19.65 -4.10
N GLN A 7 -8.76 -18.53 -4.43
CA GLN A 7 -8.07 -17.31 -4.80
C GLN A 7 -7.33 -16.84 -3.55
N ARG A 8 -6.00 -16.96 -3.55
CA ARG A 8 -5.18 -16.46 -2.45
C ARG A 8 -5.41 -14.96 -2.35
N ARG A 9 -5.49 -14.45 -1.12
CA ARG A 9 -5.60 -13.02 -0.86
C ARG A 9 -4.29 -12.58 -0.23
N THR A 10 -3.67 -11.57 -0.80
CA THR A 10 -2.43 -10.98 -0.29
C THR A 10 -2.70 -9.54 0.10
N GLY A 11 -2.39 -9.20 1.36
CA GLY A 11 -2.32 -7.82 1.82
C GLY A 11 -0.91 -7.27 1.63
N VAL A 12 -0.80 -6.03 1.16
CA VAL A 12 0.44 -5.27 1.12
C VAL A 12 0.28 -4.05 2.01
N TRP A 13 1.21 -3.88 2.95
CA TRP A 13 1.28 -2.72 3.84
C TRP A 13 2.47 -1.87 3.39
N TRP A 14 2.16 -0.69 2.86
CA TRP A 14 3.13 0.27 2.34
C TRP A 14 3.16 1.51 3.23
N ASP A 15 4.29 1.79 3.86
CA ASP A 15 4.50 2.98 4.67
C ASP A 15 5.01 4.14 3.80
N LEU A 16 4.19 5.17 3.64
CA LEU A 16 4.49 6.36 2.86
C LEU A 16 5.49 7.29 3.56
N ASN A 17 5.63 7.21 4.88
CA ASN A 17 6.58 8.05 5.62
C ASN A 17 8.01 7.57 5.45
N THR A 18 8.22 6.24 5.40
CA THR A 18 9.56 5.65 5.26
C THR A 18 9.90 5.24 3.82
N CYS A 19 8.90 4.92 3.00
CA CYS A 19 9.06 4.51 1.61
C CYS A 19 8.16 5.35 0.68
N PRO A 20 8.42 6.66 0.50
CA PRO A 20 7.60 7.50 -0.36
C PRO A 20 7.70 7.10 -1.85
N VAL A 21 6.79 7.63 -2.67
CA VAL A 21 6.93 7.53 -4.13
C VAL A 21 8.21 8.28 -4.56
N PRO A 22 9.10 7.67 -5.35
CA PRO A 22 10.31 8.34 -5.81
C PRO A 22 10.00 9.57 -6.68
N ASP A 23 10.85 10.59 -6.60
CA ASP A 23 10.72 11.79 -7.41
C ASP A 23 10.70 11.47 -8.91
N GLY A 24 9.76 12.10 -9.63
CA GLY A 24 9.58 11.89 -11.07
C GLY A 24 8.91 10.55 -11.46
N PHE A 25 8.53 9.71 -10.49
CA PHE A 25 7.78 8.50 -10.77
C PHE A 25 6.26 8.78 -10.81
N ASP A 26 5.55 8.23 -11.80
CA ASP A 26 4.08 8.36 -11.90
C ASP A 26 3.41 7.53 -10.78
N PRO A 27 2.74 8.17 -9.80
CA PRO A 27 2.13 7.47 -8.67
C PRO A 27 1.09 6.42 -9.08
N ARG A 28 0.40 6.63 -10.21
CA ARG A 28 -0.61 5.70 -10.74
C ARG A 28 -0.02 4.33 -11.09
N ARG A 29 1.29 4.27 -11.35
CA ARG A 29 2.00 3.04 -11.73
C ARG A 29 2.38 2.19 -10.52
N VAL A 30 2.38 2.74 -9.31
CA VAL A 30 2.82 2.03 -8.10
C VAL A 30 2.04 0.74 -7.88
N ARG A 31 0.71 0.78 -8.01
CA ARG A 31 -0.15 -0.41 -7.87
C ARG A 31 0.27 -1.53 -8.82
N GLY A 32 0.44 -1.22 -10.10
CA GLY A 32 0.84 -2.20 -11.11
C GLY A 32 2.22 -2.80 -10.84
N CYS A 33 3.16 -1.99 -10.35
CA CYS A 33 4.48 -2.46 -9.92
C CYS A 33 4.40 -3.42 -8.73
N ILE A 34 3.62 -3.08 -7.69
CA ILE A 34 3.42 -3.93 -6.51
C ILE A 34 2.73 -5.24 -6.89
N GLU A 35 1.63 -5.18 -7.64
CA GLU A 35 0.92 -6.38 -8.09
C GLU A 35 1.81 -7.29 -8.92
N SER A 36 2.58 -6.73 -9.86
CA SER A 36 3.54 -7.49 -10.67
C SER A 36 4.59 -8.19 -9.81
N ALA A 37 5.11 -7.52 -8.78
CA ALA A 37 6.08 -8.12 -7.85
C ALA A 37 5.44 -9.25 -7.01
N VAL A 38 4.23 -9.03 -6.49
CA VAL A 38 3.49 -10.04 -5.72
C VAL A 38 3.13 -11.25 -6.57
N HIS A 39 2.67 -11.05 -7.81
CA HIS A 39 2.32 -12.14 -8.72
C HIS A 39 3.54 -12.96 -9.15
N LYS A 40 4.71 -12.33 -9.29
CA LYS A 40 5.97 -13.04 -9.54
C LYS A 40 6.37 -13.95 -8.37
N GLN A 41 6.10 -13.54 -7.13
CA GLN A 41 6.45 -14.32 -5.93
C GLN A 41 5.39 -15.37 -5.54
N MET A 42 4.11 -15.02 -5.64
CA MET A 42 2.97 -15.81 -5.12
C MET A 42 2.16 -16.53 -6.20
N GLY A 43 2.42 -16.22 -7.48
CA GLY A 43 1.64 -16.67 -8.63
C GLY A 43 0.47 -15.75 -8.98
N HIS A 44 0.06 -15.77 -10.25
CA HIS A 44 -0.97 -14.91 -10.85
C HIS A 44 -2.40 -15.12 -10.32
N ARG A 45 -2.61 -16.05 -9.38
CA ARG A 45 -3.92 -16.35 -8.77
C ARG A 45 -4.17 -15.61 -7.45
N SER A 46 -3.30 -14.67 -7.07
CA SER A 46 -3.49 -13.88 -5.85
C SER A 46 -4.23 -12.57 -6.12
N LYS A 47 -5.30 -12.33 -5.37
CA LYS A 47 -5.94 -11.00 -5.27
C LYS A 47 -5.13 -10.16 -4.30
N VAL A 48 -4.63 -9.03 -4.77
CA VAL A 48 -3.81 -8.11 -3.97
C VAL A 48 -4.67 -6.96 -3.46
N VAL A 49 -4.60 -6.71 -2.16
CA VAL A 49 -5.16 -5.52 -1.51
C VAL A 49 -3.99 -4.73 -0.94
N ILE A 50 -3.87 -3.45 -1.32
CA ILE A 50 -2.73 -2.61 -0.96
C ILE A 50 -3.25 -1.50 -0.04
N TYR A 51 -2.60 -1.37 1.11
CA TYR A 51 -2.83 -0.32 2.08
C TYR A 51 -1.61 0.59 2.10
N ALA A 52 -1.79 1.86 1.77
CA ALA A 52 -0.78 2.89 1.91
C ALA A 52 -1.06 3.68 3.19
N MET A 53 -0.13 3.63 4.13
CA MET A 53 -0.26 4.19 5.47
C MET A 53 0.73 5.31 5.67
N GLY A 54 0.34 6.33 6.43
CA GLY A 54 1.26 7.32 6.94
C GLY A 54 0.54 8.54 7.48
N ASN A 55 1.32 9.51 7.97
CA ASN A 55 0.78 10.83 8.26
C ASN A 55 0.50 11.59 6.96
N LEU A 56 -0.71 11.41 6.44
CA LEU A 56 -1.17 11.99 5.18
C LEU A 56 -1.22 13.54 5.20
N GLU A 57 -1.15 14.19 6.37
CA GLU A 57 -1.08 15.66 6.46
C GLU A 57 0.25 16.22 5.90
N TYR A 58 1.29 15.39 5.84
CA TYR A 58 2.61 15.76 5.31
C TYR A 58 2.84 15.30 3.86
N ILE A 59 1.81 14.82 3.17
CA ILE A 59 1.88 14.32 1.80
C ILE A 59 0.95 15.19 0.94
N SER A 60 1.38 15.55 -0.27
CA SER A 60 0.57 16.39 -1.15
C SER A 60 -0.76 15.72 -1.50
N SER A 61 -1.84 16.51 -1.52
CA SER A 61 -3.18 16.05 -1.90
C SER A 61 -3.18 15.38 -3.27
N ASP A 62 -2.50 15.97 -4.24
CA ASP A 62 -2.44 15.48 -5.62
C ASP A 62 -1.81 14.07 -5.65
N LEU A 63 -0.76 13.84 -4.88
CA LEU A 63 -0.13 12.51 -4.79
C LEU A 63 -1.06 11.49 -4.15
N LEU A 64 -1.77 11.88 -3.08
CA LEU A 64 -2.74 11.02 -2.41
C LEU A 64 -3.92 10.68 -3.35
N GLU A 65 -4.42 11.66 -4.09
CA GLU A 65 -5.49 11.45 -5.09
C GLU A 65 -5.05 10.48 -6.18
N GLU A 66 -3.84 10.62 -6.73
CA GLU A 66 -3.32 9.71 -7.75
C GLU A 66 -3.11 8.28 -7.21
N ILE A 67 -2.65 8.13 -5.96
CA ILE A 67 -2.55 6.83 -5.29
C ILE A 67 -3.95 6.23 -5.09
N ALA A 68 -4.91 7.00 -4.59
CA ALA A 68 -6.28 6.55 -4.36
C ALA A 68 -7.00 6.17 -5.65
N TYR A 69 -6.80 6.95 -6.73
CA TYR A 69 -7.36 6.70 -8.06
C TYR A 69 -6.90 5.35 -8.63
N SER A 70 -5.68 4.92 -8.29
CA SER A 70 -5.21 3.60 -8.67
C SER A 70 -5.95 2.45 -7.95
N GLY A 71 -6.71 2.72 -6.89
CA GLY A 71 -7.40 1.71 -6.09
C GLY A 71 -6.57 1.18 -4.92
N ILE A 72 -5.55 1.93 -4.50
CA ILE A 72 -4.82 1.70 -3.24
C ILE A 72 -5.61 2.35 -2.10
N VAL A 73 -5.75 1.64 -0.98
CA VAL A 73 -6.45 2.15 0.20
C VAL A 73 -5.51 3.03 0.99
N LEU A 74 -5.83 4.33 1.07
CA LEU A 74 -5.13 5.27 1.95
C LEU A 74 -5.60 5.10 3.39
N VAL A 75 -4.66 5.01 4.32
CA VAL A 75 -4.92 4.91 5.76
C VAL A 75 -4.14 6.02 6.46
N HIS A 76 -4.89 6.99 6.98
CA HIS A 76 -4.29 8.06 7.77
C HIS A 76 -3.88 7.53 9.15
N ALA A 77 -2.58 7.54 9.41
CA ALA A 77 -1.97 7.16 10.66
C ALA A 77 -1.15 8.37 11.16
N PRO A 78 -1.79 9.34 11.84
CA PRO A 78 -1.07 10.48 12.37
C PRO A 78 -0.02 9.97 13.34
N CYS A 79 1.22 10.42 13.21
CA CYS A 79 2.30 10.05 14.11
C CYS A 79 1.99 10.59 15.52
N GLY A 80 1.24 9.82 16.30
CA GLY A 80 0.79 10.15 17.65
C GLY A 80 1.03 9.04 18.67
N ILE A 81 1.46 7.85 18.24
CA ILE A 81 2.00 6.87 19.17
C ILE A 81 3.47 7.23 19.39
N LYS A 82 3.71 8.19 20.30
CA LYS A 82 4.79 7.96 21.25
C LYS A 82 4.44 6.62 21.87
N ILE A 83 5.14 5.55 21.49
CA ILE A 83 5.30 4.48 22.45
C ILE A 83 6.03 5.20 23.57
N LEU A 84 5.26 5.68 24.55
CA LEU A 84 5.80 5.97 25.85
C LEU A 84 6.53 4.68 26.17
N SER A 85 7.85 4.77 26.16
CA SER A 85 8.74 3.85 26.83
C SER A 85 8.33 3.88 28.30
N SER A 86 7.19 3.28 28.61
CA SER A 86 6.87 2.81 29.95
C SER A 86 7.80 1.64 30.15
N LEU A 87 8.90 1.92 30.83
CA LEU A 87 9.53 1.15 31.90
C LEU A 87 11.04 1.45 31.89
N GLU A 88 11.41 2.58 32.51
CA GLU A 88 12.57 2.63 33.40
C GLU A 88 12.06 2.90 34.82
#